data_AF-A0A849Y8G2-F1
#
_entry.id   AF-A0A849Y8G2-F1
#
_cell.length_a   1.000
_cell.length_b   1.000
_cell.length_c   1.000
_cell.angle_alpha   90.00
_cell.angle_beta   90.00
_cell.angle_gamma   90.00
#
_symmetry.space_group_name_H-M   'P 1'
#
loop_
_entity.id
_entity.type
_entity.pdbx_description
1 polymer ?
#
loop_
_entity_poly.entity_id
_entity_poly.type
_entity_poly.pdbx_seq_one_letter_code
_entity_poly.pdbx_strand_id
1 'polypeptide(L)' 'MIAAATELWGQAAERLRKLTGEATWKRWFEPVRPLRKENDVLILEAPCQFHRIWLEDNHRGLIEEALGAAAGQPVKVRL' A
#
# COMPACT_ATOMS: atom_id res chain seq x y z
N MET A 1 6.28 -5.41 13.80
CA MET A 1 7.66 -5.57 13.29
C MET A 1 7.72 -5.13 11.83
N ILE A 2 8.86 -4.62 11.36
CA ILE A 2 9.06 -4.21 9.95
C ILE A 2 8.87 -5.40 9.00
N ALA A 3 9.36 -6.59 9.36
CA ALA A 3 9.24 -7.80 8.54
C ALA A 3 7.79 -8.10 8.10
N ALA A 4 6.84 -8.07 9.04
CA ALA A 4 5.42 -8.30 8.75
C ALA A 4 4.82 -7.20 7.86
N ALA A 5 5.32 -5.97 7.95
CA ALA A 5 4.87 -4.86 7.09
C ALA A 5 5.40 -5.03 5.66
N THR A 6 6.67 -5.42 5.51
CA THR A 6 7.30 -5.70 4.21
C THR A 6 6.64 -6.86 3.49
N GLU A 7 6.36 -7.96 4.21
CA GLU A 7 5.70 -9.13 3.64
C GLU A 7 4.27 -8.80 3.18
N LEU A 8 3.48 -8.15 4.04
CA LEU A 8 2.12 -7.75 3.71
C LEU A 8 2.08 -6.78 2.51
N TRP A 9 2.96 -5.77 2.51
CA TRP A 9 3.05 -4.83 1.41
C TRP A 9 3.48 -5.51 0.11
N GLY A 10 4.44 -6.44 0.15
CA GLY A 10 4.89 -7.18 -1.04
C GLY A 10 3.75 -7.96 -1.71
N GLN A 11 2.91 -8.62 -0.92
CA GLN A 11 1.75 -9.34 -1.45
C GLN A 11 0.69 -8.39 -2.03
N ALA A 12 0.42 -7.28 -1.35
CA ALA A 12 -0.51 -6.26 -1.84
C ALA A 12 0.01 -5.54 -3.10
N ALA A 13 1.31 -5.24 -3.14
CA ALA A 13 2.02 -4.59 -4.24
C ALA A 13 1.89 -5.36 -5.56
N GLU A 14 2.10 -6.68 -5.53
CA GLU A 14 1.94 -7.53 -6.71
C GLU A 14 0.50 -7.51 -7.26
N ARG A 15 -0.49 -7.42 -6.37
CA ARG A 15 -1.90 -7.27 -6.76
C ARG A 15 -2.17 -5.88 -7.35
N LEU A 16 -1.71 -4.83 -6.69
CA LEU A 16 -1.86 -3.44 -7.14
C LEU A 16 -1.24 -3.23 -8.52
N ARG A 17 -0.03 -3.74 -8.76
CA ARG A 17 0.66 -3.64 -10.05
C ARG A 17 -0.20 -4.20 -11.20
N LYS A 18 -0.88 -5.33 -10.99
CA LYS A 18 -1.77 -5.96 -11.98
C LYS A 18 -3.04 -5.13 -12.21
N LEU A 19 -3.60 -4.53 -11.17
CA LEU A 19 -4.85 -3.78 -11.22
C LEU A 19 -4.69 -2.36 -11.80
N THR A 20 -3.56 -1.70 -11.54
CA THR A 20 -3.33 -0.32 -11.97
C THR A 20 -2.54 -0.19 -13.27
N GLY A 21 -1.92 -1.29 -13.71
CA GLY A 21 -0.97 -1.30 -14.82
C GLY A 21 0.40 -0.71 -14.47
N GLU A 22 1.38 -1.01 -15.33
CA GLU A 22 2.81 -0.75 -15.08
C GLU A 22 3.15 0.75 -14.94
N ALA A 23 2.52 1.61 -15.75
CA ALA A 23 2.81 3.05 -15.74
C ALA A 23 2.36 3.71 -14.42
N THR A 24 1.14 3.38 -13.97
CA THR A 24 0.59 3.86 -12.69
C THR A 24 1.39 3.29 -11.52
N TRP A 25 1.73 2.00 -11.58
CA TRP A 25 2.54 1.32 -10.58
C TRP A 25 3.88 2.04 -10.34
N LYS A 26 4.68 2.20 -11.41
CA LYS A 26 6.01 2.84 -11.32
C LYS A 26 5.96 4.26 -10.78
N ARG A 27 4.94 5.03 -11.19
CA ARG A 27 4.83 6.43 -10.77
C ARG A 27 4.46 6.59 -9.30
N TRP A 28 3.54 5.76 -8.82
CA TRP A 28 2.83 6.04 -7.56
C TRP A 28 3.07 5.03 -6.45
N PHE A 29 3.28 3.76 -6.78
CA PHE A 29 3.37 2.69 -5.79
C PHE A 29 4.77 2.13 -5.60
N GLU A 30 5.56 2.04 -6.68
CA GLU A 30 6.97 1.60 -6.62
C GLU A 30 7.83 2.38 -5.60
N PRO A 31 7.71 3.72 -5.45
CA PRO A 31 8.50 4.44 -4.46
C PRO A 31 7.96 4.34 -3.02
N VAL A 32 6.81 3.69 -2.79
CA VAL A 32 6.17 3.60 -1.46
C VAL A 32 6.80 2.49 -0.65
N ARG A 33 7.14 2.80 0.61
CA ARG A 33 7.82 1.86 1.52
C ARG A 33 6.96 1.50 2.73
N PRO A 34 6.92 0.22 3.14
CA PRO A 34 6.24 -0.15 4.38
C PRO A 34 7.11 0.23 5.58
N LEU A 35 6.53 0.96 6.53
CA LEU A 35 7.22 1.32 7.77
C LEU A 35 6.95 0.30 8.86
N ARG A 36 5.68 0.02 9.16
CA ARG A 36 5.27 -0.95 10.18
C ARG A 36 3.80 -1.29 10.07
N LYS A 37 3.42 -2.44 10.63
CA LYS A 37 2.04 -2.86 10.86
C LYS A 37 1.71 -2.69 12.34
N GLU A 38 0.64 -1.97 12.63
CA GLU A 38 0.07 -1.77 13.96
C GLU A 38 -1.37 -2.29 13.93
N ASN A 39 -1.64 -3.41 14.60
CA ASN A 39 -2.95 -4.08 14.56
C ASN A 39 -3.40 -4.29 13.09
N ASP A 40 -4.55 -3.71 12.72
CA ASP A 40 -5.14 -3.77 11.38
C ASP A 40 -4.85 -2.51 10.55
N VAL A 41 -3.74 -1.83 10.84
CA VAL A 41 -3.28 -0.66 10.09
C VAL A 41 -1.88 -0.92 9.57
N LEU A 42 -1.71 -0.83 8.24
CA LEU A 42 -0.39 -0.76 7.62
C LEU A 42 0.00 0.71 7.45
N ILE A 43 1.17 1.08 7.98
CA ILE A 43 1.76 2.40 7.81
C ILE A 43 2.76 2.33 6.66
N LEU A 44 2.52 3.17 5.66
CA LEU A 44 3.34 3.34 4.47
C LEU A 44 3.99 4.73 4.46
N GLU A 45 5.16 4.82 3.89
CA GLU A 45 5.86 6.07 3.61
C GLU A 45 5.76 6.36 2.11
N ALA A 46 5.16 7.50 1.78
CA ALA A 46 5.22 8.08 0.44
C ALA A 46 6.50 8.94 0.30
N PRO A 47 7.08 9.04 -0.91
CA PRO A 47 8.31 9.80 -1.11
C PRO A 47 8.16 11.30 -0.86
N CYS A 48 6.94 11.84 -0.97
CA CYS A 48 6.62 13.23 -0.65
C CYS A 48 5.12 13.41 -0.40
N GLN A 49 4.75 14.61 0.07
CA GLN A 49 3.35 14.97 0.36
C GLN A 49 2.43 14.84 -0.86
N PHE A 50 2.92 15.15 -2.07
CA PHE A 50 2.13 15.04 -3.28
C PHE A 50 1.75 13.59 -3.60
N HIS A 51 2.71 12.66 -3.49
CA HIS A 51 2.44 11.23 -3.62
C HIS A 51 1.43 10.73 -2.58
N ARG A 52 1.60 11.17 -1.33
CA ARG A 52 0.66 10.82 -0.25
C ARG A 52 -0.76 11.24 -0.59
N ILE A 53 -0.99 12.53 -0.88
CA ILE A 53 -2.32 13.07 -1.15
C ILE A 53 -2.95 12.33 -2.34
N TRP A 54 -2.19 12.15 -3.43
CA TRP A 54 -2.70 11.48 -4.60
C TRP A 54 -3.10 10.03 -4.32
N LEU A 55 -2.29 9.27 -3.57
CA LEU A 55 -2.61 7.90 -3.17
C LEU A 55 -3.84 7.85 -2.25
N GLU A 56 -3.94 8.79 -1.31
CA GLU A 56 -5.08 8.88 -0.38
C GLU A 56 -6.40 9.19 -1.12
N ASP A 57 -6.38 10.10 -2.09
CA ASP A 57 -7.58 10.53 -2.81
C ASP A 57 -8.00 9.56 -3.92
N ASN A 58 -7.03 8.93 -4.60
CA ASN A 58 -7.32 8.15 -5.81
C ASN A 58 -7.29 6.63 -5.58
N HIS A 59 -6.52 6.15 -4.60
CA HIS A 59 -6.23 4.72 -4.47
C HIS A 59 -6.33 4.15 -3.06
N ARG A 60 -6.69 4.94 -2.04
CA ARG A 60 -6.86 4.44 -0.67
C ARG A 60 -7.71 3.18 -0.60
N GLY A 61 -8.91 3.20 -1.19
CA GLY A 61 -9.80 2.03 -1.19
C GLY A 61 -9.18 0.81 -1.86
N LEU A 62 -8.49 1.01 -2.99
CA LEU A 62 -7.81 -0.07 -3.70
C LEU A 62 -6.64 -0.66 -2.89
N ILE A 63 -5.90 0.20 -2.19
CA ILE A 63 -4.81 -0.22 -1.31
C ILE A 63 -5.37 -1.05 -0.15
N GLU A 64 -6.43 -0.59 0.51
CA GLU A 64 -7.08 -1.32 1.61
C GLU A 64 -7.67 -2.66 1.14
N GLU A 65 -8.24 -2.72 -0.06
CA GLU A 65 -8.71 -3.98 -0.64
C GLU A 65 -7.55 -4.96 -0.92
N ALA A 66 -6.43 -4.46 -1.48
CA ALA A 66 -5.26 -5.28 -1.74
C ALA A 66 -4.64 -5.80 -0.43
N LEU A 67 -4.53 -4.95 0.59
CA LEU A 67 -4.06 -5.32 1.93
C LEU A 67 -5.00 -6.33 2.59
N GLY A 68 -6.31 -6.13 2.46
CA GLY A 68 -7.30 -7.02 3.04
C GLY A 68 -7.25 -8.42 2.44
N ALA A 69 -7.10 -8.51 1.12
CA ALA A 69 -6.92 -9.79 0.45
C ALA A 69 -5.62 -10.51 0.84
N ALA A 70 -4.53 -9.77 1.02
CA ALA A 70 -3.26 -10.34 1.46
C ALA A 70 -3.28 -10.79 2.94
N ALA A 71 -3.97 -10.06 3.81
CA ALA A 71 -4.07 -10.37 5.23
C ALA A 71 -5.20 -11.36 5.59
N GLY A 72 -6.13 -11.62 4.67
CA GLY A 72 -7.33 -12.43 4.93
C GLY A 72 -8.37 -11.75 5.83
N GLN A 73 -8.17 -10.47 6.15
CA GLN A 73 -9.04 -9.66 7.01
C GLN A 73 -8.90 -8.17 6.63
N PRO A 74 -9.87 -7.30 6.96
CA PRO A 74 -9.78 -5.88 6.66
C PRO A 74 -8.52 -5.23 7.26
N VAL A 75 -7.74 -4.53 6.43
CA VAL A 75 -6.57 -3.76 6.86
C VAL A 75 -6.68 -2.35 6.30
N LYS A 76 -6.60 -1.36 7.18
CA LYS A 76 -6.57 0.06 6.82
C LYS A 76 -5.16 0.49 6.41
N VAL A 77 -5.08 1.54 5.60
CA VAL A 77 -3.81 2.17 5.24
C VAL A 77 -3.66 3.55 5.89
N ARG A 78 -2.44 3.87 6.30
CA ARG A 78 -2.02 5.23 6.66
C ARG A 78 -0.74 5.57 5.90
N LEU A 79 -0.80 6.64 5.11
CA LEU A 79 0.34 7.24 4.40
C LEU A 79 0.82 8.50 5.15
#